data_AF-A0A954CRZ5-F1
#
_entry.id   AF-A0A954CRZ5-F1
#
_cell.length_a   1.000
_cell.length_b   1.000
_cell.length_c   1.000
_cell.angle_alpha   90.00
_cell.angle_beta   90.00
_cell.angle_gamma   90.00
#
_symmetry.space_group_name_H-M   'P 1'
#
loop_
_entity.id
_entity.type
_entity.pdbx_description
1 polymer ?
#
loop_
_entity_poly.entity_id
_entity_poly.type
_entity_poly.pdbx_seq_one_letter_code
_entity_poly.pdbx_strand_id
1 'polypeptide(L)'
;MAEPSITQLRRKLGWYFAFTLGAATAFAVLVGVMAFVPGAGNNLVVWGTVFGFCVLVVAIFAAIAVRLRSVEKAFIDNKNVRNTGQLLAEQVQKREKAEASLREEALLPDFSPGPVLRFDTHGRITRFNSAAQELITDEPLDGKTVQELLPDLSDEDVENCVRAGVIEPREVKWRNQWFICHLRGVPELSVGLLYASDNTQGKETEIELRHMERRARAILDGAADSIIIVV
;
A
#
# COMPACT_ATOMS: atom_id res chain seq x y z
N MET A 1 6.93 -33.47 -7.30
CA MET A 1 8.01 -34.25 -6.66
C MET A 1 8.32 -33.60 -5.32
N ALA A 2 8.00 -34.26 -4.21
CA ALA A 2 8.26 -33.72 -2.88
C ALA A 2 9.74 -33.87 -2.55
N GLU A 3 10.43 -32.75 -2.30
CA GLU A 3 11.82 -32.77 -1.84
C GLU A 3 11.91 -33.49 -0.48
N PRO A 4 12.77 -34.50 -0.32
CA PRO A 4 12.94 -35.16 0.96
C PRO A 4 13.47 -34.17 2.00
N SER A 5 12.77 -34.05 3.13
CA SER A 5 13.14 -33.08 4.17
C SER A 5 14.53 -33.39 4.73
N ILE A 6 15.32 -32.34 4.98
CA ILE A 6 16.69 -32.42 5.54
C ILE A 6 16.72 -33.27 6.82
N THR A 7 15.63 -33.27 7.59
CA THR A 7 15.44 -34.10 8.77
C THR A 7 15.49 -35.60 8.47
N GLN A 8 14.92 -36.06 7.35
CA GLN A 8 15.03 -37.46 6.93
C GLN A 8 16.45 -37.83 6.51
N LEU A 9 17.16 -36.92 5.83
CA LEU A 9 18.54 -37.15 5.42
C LEU A 9 19.46 -37.29 6.63
N ARG A 10 19.28 -36.44 7.65
CA ARG A 10 20.05 -36.46 8.89
C ARG A 10 19.82 -37.74 9.70
N ARG A 11 18.58 -38.25 9.70
CA ARG A 11 18.22 -39.52 10.37
C ARG A 11 18.84 -40.72 9.67
N LYS A 12 18.82 -40.74 8.32
CA LYS A 12 19.50 -41.79 7.54
C LYS A 12 21.01 -41.75 7.76
N LEU A 13 21.62 -40.56 7.75
CA LEU A 13 23.07 -40.42 7.95
C LEU A 13 23.51 -40.87 9.36
N GLY A 14 22.72 -40.57 10.38
CA GLY A 14 22.98 -41.05 11.75
C GLY A 14 22.91 -42.58 11.87
N TRP A 15 21.97 -43.22 11.18
CA TRP A 15 21.89 -44.68 11.09
C TRP A 15 23.10 -45.28 10.39
N TYR A 16 23.57 -44.69 9.28
CA TYR A 16 24.78 -45.13 8.61
C TYR A 16 26.02 -45.00 9.52
N PHE A 17 26.15 -43.90 10.25
CA PHE A 17 27.28 -43.69 11.17
C PHE A 17 27.30 -44.71 12.31
N ALA A 18 26.14 -44.96 12.93
CA ALA A 18 25.99 -45.95 13.97
C ALA A 18 26.29 -47.37 13.45
N PHE A 19 25.84 -47.68 12.24
CA PHE A 19 26.10 -48.96 11.58
C PHE A 19 27.58 -49.14 11.24
N THR A 20 28.25 -48.13 10.69
CA THR A 20 29.69 -48.20 10.39
C THR A 20 30.53 -48.32 11.65
N LEU A 21 30.15 -47.62 12.73
CA LEU A 21 30.85 -47.70 14.01
C LEU A 21 30.67 -49.10 14.64
N GLY A 22 29.45 -49.64 14.57
CA GLY A 22 29.15 -51.00 15.03
C GLY A 22 29.86 -52.09 14.20
N ALA A 23 29.93 -51.91 12.89
CA ALA A 23 30.67 -52.82 12.01
C ALA A 23 32.18 -52.76 12.28
N ALA A 24 32.74 -51.57 12.51
CA ALA A 24 34.15 -51.40 12.85
C ALA A 24 34.51 -52.03 14.20
N THR A 25 33.67 -51.86 15.23
CA THR A 25 33.90 -52.51 16.54
C THR A 25 33.75 -54.01 16.46
N ALA A 26 32.74 -54.53 15.75
CA ALA A 26 32.58 -55.97 15.53
C ALA A 26 33.79 -56.56 14.79
N PHE A 27 34.31 -55.85 13.79
CA PHE A 27 35.50 -56.26 13.04
C PHE A 27 36.76 -56.24 13.92
N ALA A 28 36.93 -55.21 14.76
CA ALA A 28 38.05 -55.14 15.71
C ALA A 28 38.03 -56.28 16.74
N VAL A 29 36.83 -56.67 17.22
CA VAL A 29 36.66 -57.82 18.11
C VAL A 29 37.01 -59.12 17.38
N LEU A 30 36.52 -59.30 16.15
CA LEU A 30 36.78 -60.51 15.36
C LEU A 30 38.27 -60.68 15.04
N VAL A 31 38.94 -59.58 14.72
CA VAL A 31 40.39 -59.51 14.49
C VAL A 31 41.17 -59.79 15.78
N GLY A 32 40.74 -59.24 16.92
CA GLY A 32 41.34 -59.52 18.23
C GLY A 32 41.24 -60.98 18.65
N VAL A 33 40.11 -61.64 18.35
CA VAL A 33 39.91 -63.08 18.62
C VAL A 33 40.80 -63.94 17.71
N MET A 34 40.93 -63.58 16.42
CA MET A 34 41.81 -64.29 15.48
C MET A 34 43.30 -64.17 15.83
N ALA A 35 43.72 -63.07 16.46
CA ALA A 35 45.10 -62.88 16.90
C ALA A 35 45.53 -63.82 18.04
N PHE A 36 44.57 -64.46 18.72
CA PHE A 36 44.83 -65.37 19.85
C PHE A 36 44.87 -66.86 19.44
N VAL A 37 44.69 -67.17 18.16
CA VAL A 37 44.75 -68.55 17.64
C VAL A 37 46.22 -68.98 17.48
N PRO A 38 46.73 -69.93 18.29
CA PRO A 38 48.12 -70.37 18.19
C PRO A 38 48.35 -71.12 16.88
N GLY A 39 49.30 -70.67 16.07
CA GLY A 39 49.67 -71.33 14.80
C GLY A 39 49.44 -70.49 13.54
N ALA A 40 48.78 -69.33 13.64
CA ALA A 40 48.71 -68.36 12.55
C ALA A 40 50.04 -67.60 12.44
N GLY A 41 50.90 -67.99 11.50
CA GLY A 41 52.15 -67.30 11.22
C GLY A 41 51.93 -65.81 10.90
N ASN A 42 52.81 -64.95 11.42
CA ASN A 42 52.85 -63.50 11.28
C ASN A 42 52.72 -63.03 9.81
N ASN A 43 51.50 -62.87 9.31
CA ASN A 43 51.23 -62.30 7.98
C ASN A 43 51.07 -60.77 8.08
N LEU A 44 52.19 -60.09 8.30
CA LEU A 44 52.30 -58.63 8.35
C LEU A 44 51.64 -57.92 7.15
N VAL A 45 51.67 -58.57 5.97
CA VAL A 45 51.07 -58.08 4.73
C VAL A 45 49.55 -57.96 4.83
N VAL A 46 48.89 -58.93 5.47
CA VAL A 46 47.43 -58.94 5.63
C VAL A 46 46.99 -57.80 6.54
N TRP A 47 47.69 -57.59 7.66
CA TRP A 47 47.43 -56.47 8.57
C TRP A 47 47.63 -55.11 7.90
N GLY A 48 48.65 -54.96 7.04
CA GLY A 48 48.87 -53.73 6.27
C GLY A 48 47.71 -53.39 5.33
N THR A 49 47.17 -54.39 4.61
CA THR A 49 46.03 -54.17 3.69
C THR A 49 44.74 -53.80 4.41
N VAL A 50 44.45 -54.44 5.55
CA VAL A 50 43.27 -54.14 6.36
C VAL A 50 43.37 -52.73 6.95
N PHE A 51 44.54 -52.35 7.47
CA PHE A 51 44.74 -51.01 8.02
C PHE A 51 44.63 -49.93 6.93
N GLY A 52 45.21 -50.16 5.75
CA GLY A 52 45.09 -49.27 4.60
C GLY A 52 43.65 -49.07 4.15
N PHE A 53 42.84 -50.14 4.13
CA PHE A 53 41.43 -50.06 3.78
C PHE A 53 40.62 -49.27 4.82
N CYS A 54 40.85 -49.48 6.11
CA CYS A 54 40.21 -48.70 7.17
C CYS A 54 40.50 -47.20 7.05
N VAL A 55 41.77 -46.83 6.81
CA VAL A 55 42.17 -45.43 6.65
C VAL A 55 41.48 -44.80 5.43
N LEU A 56 41.42 -45.53 4.30
CA LEU A 56 40.74 -45.07 3.09
C LEU A 56 39.25 -44.81 3.32
N VAL A 57 38.56 -45.75 4.00
CA VAL A 57 37.13 -45.63 4.31
C VAL A 57 36.87 -44.40 5.18
N VAL A 58 37.67 -44.21 6.24
CA VAL A 58 37.55 -43.04 7.13
C VAL A 58 37.77 -41.73 6.35
N ALA A 59 38.75 -41.68 5.44
CA ALA A 59 39.03 -40.49 4.63
C ALA A 59 37.86 -40.16 3.68
N ILE A 60 37.27 -41.16 3.04
CA ILE A 60 36.09 -40.99 2.16
C ILE A 60 34.90 -40.45 2.96
N PHE A 61 34.62 -41.02 4.13
CA PHE A 61 33.53 -40.54 4.99
C PHE A 61 33.77 -39.10 5.47
N ALA A 62 35.00 -38.76 5.83
CA ALA A 62 35.37 -37.39 6.22
C ALA A 62 35.13 -36.41 5.05
N ALA A 63 35.52 -36.75 3.83
CA ALA A 63 35.30 -35.93 2.65
C ALA A 63 33.81 -35.73 2.34
N ILE A 64 32.99 -36.78 2.46
CA ILE A 64 31.54 -36.72 2.29
C ILE A 64 30.90 -35.83 3.36
N ALA A 65 31.32 -35.96 4.63
CA ALA A 65 30.80 -35.17 5.73
C ALA A 65 31.09 -33.66 5.55
N VAL A 66 32.30 -33.29 5.09
CA VAL A 66 32.65 -31.90 4.79
C VAL A 66 31.78 -31.35 3.66
N ARG A 67 31.57 -32.15 2.60
CA ARG A 67 30.76 -31.73 1.46
C ARG A 67 29.29 -31.55 1.82
N LEU A 68 28.73 -32.43 2.65
CA LEU A 68 27.37 -32.31 3.19
C LEU A 68 27.17 -31.03 4.01
N ARG A 69 28.14 -30.68 4.88
CA ARG A 69 28.08 -29.40 5.63
C ARG A 69 28.10 -28.17 4.72
N SER A 70 28.84 -28.21 3.61
CA SER A 70 28.87 -27.09 2.66
C SER A 70 27.53 -26.89 1.96
N VAL A 71 26.85 -27.98 1.61
CA VAL A 71 25.53 -27.96 0.97
C VAL A 71 24.46 -27.47 1.96
N GLU A 72 24.54 -27.87 3.22
CA GLU A 72 23.62 -27.42 4.27
C GLU A 72 23.73 -25.90 4.51
N LYS A 73 24.95 -25.34 4.54
CA LYS A 73 25.15 -23.89 4.63
C LYS A 73 24.54 -23.14 3.45
N ALA A 74 24.79 -23.60 2.22
CA ALA A 74 24.23 -22.97 1.02
C ALA A 74 22.69 -23.03 0.99
N PHE A 75 22.10 -24.10 1.52
CA PHE A 75 20.64 -24.25 1.58
C PHE A 75 20.00 -23.32 2.63
N ILE A 76 20.64 -23.15 3.79
CA ILE A 76 20.18 -22.24 4.84
C ILE A 76 20.24 -20.79 4.37
N ASP A 77 21.33 -20.39 3.71
CA ASP A 77 21.47 -19.01 3.17
C ASP A 77 20.40 -18.71 2.12
N ASN A 78 20.10 -19.66 1.22
CA ASN A 78 19.07 -19.46 0.20
C ASN A 78 17.64 -19.36 0.79
N LYS A 79 17.36 -20.08 1.88
CA LYS A 79 16.07 -19.99 2.59
C LYS A 79 15.90 -18.63 3.28
N ASN A 80 16.98 -18.09 3.84
CA ASN A 80 16.96 -16.75 4.45
C ASN A 80 16.72 -15.66 3.40
N VAL A 81 17.37 -15.75 2.22
CA VAL A 81 17.15 -14.79 1.12
C VAL A 81 15.69 -14.77 0.65
N ARG A 82 15.04 -15.93 0.54
CA ARG A 82 13.60 -16.01 0.20
C ARG A 82 12.69 -15.38 1.27
N ASN A 83 13.01 -15.56 2.55
CA ASN A 83 12.24 -14.94 3.64
C ASN A 83 12.40 -13.42 3.67
N THR A 84 13.61 -12.90 3.40
CA THR A 84 13.85 -11.45 3.37
C THR A 84 13.07 -10.76 2.27
N GLY A 85 12.99 -11.36 1.06
CA GLY A 85 12.20 -10.81 -0.04
C GLY A 85 10.70 -10.75 0.25
N GLN A 86 10.15 -11.78 0.90
CA GLN A 86 8.74 -11.81 1.31
C GLN A 86 8.43 -10.77 2.39
N LEU A 87 9.31 -10.62 3.38
CA LEU A 87 9.16 -9.62 4.44
C LEU A 87 9.23 -8.19 3.89
N LEU A 88 10.13 -7.94 2.93
CA LEU A 88 10.23 -6.63 2.28
C LEU A 88 8.96 -6.31 1.47
N ALA A 89 8.44 -7.28 0.71
CA ALA A 89 7.22 -7.11 -0.06
C ALA A 89 5.99 -6.84 0.82
N GLU A 90 5.87 -7.53 1.97
CA GLU A 90 4.81 -7.28 2.93
C GLU A 90 4.94 -5.88 3.57
N GLN A 91 6.16 -5.45 3.91
CA GLN A 91 6.40 -4.12 4.45
C GLN A 91 6.09 -3.01 3.44
N VAL A 92 6.46 -3.19 2.17
CA VAL A 92 6.12 -2.26 1.09
C VAL A 92 4.60 -2.17 0.92
N GLN A 93 3.89 -3.30 0.87
CA GLN A 93 2.43 -3.29 0.79
C GLN A 93 1.77 -2.61 1.99
N LYS A 94 2.28 -2.84 3.21
CA LYS A 94 1.76 -2.17 4.41
C LYS A 94 1.98 -0.66 4.36
N ARG A 95 3.14 -0.22 3.89
CA ARG A 95 3.44 1.21 3.70
C ARG A 95 2.56 1.84 2.63
N GLU A 96 2.42 1.19 1.47
CA GLU A 96 1.57 1.68 0.39
C GLU A 96 0.12 1.82 0.83
N LYS A 97 -0.40 0.85 1.60
CA LYS A 97 -1.76 0.94 2.17
C LYS A 97 -1.88 2.07 3.18
N ALA A 98 -0.89 2.25 4.06
CA ALA A 98 -0.89 3.33 5.04
C ALA A 98 -0.76 4.71 4.38
N GLU A 99 0.06 4.83 3.32
CA GLU A 99 0.19 6.04 2.53
C GLU A 99 -1.07 6.35 1.73
N ALA A 100 -1.74 5.33 1.19
CA ALA A 100 -3.02 5.49 0.51
C ALA A 100 -4.10 5.98 1.48
N SER A 101 -4.22 5.39 2.67
CA SER A 101 -5.17 5.86 3.68
C SER A 101 -4.85 7.29 4.15
N LEU A 102 -3.57 7.64 4.33
CA LEU A 102 -3.17 9.01 4.68
C LEU A 102 -3.47 10.01 3.55
N ARG A 103 -3.33 9.61 2.28
CA ARG A 103 -3.70 10.45 1.13
C ARG A 103 -5.21 10.64 1.05
N GLU A 104 -5.99 9.60 1.30
CA GLU A 104 -7.45 9.69 1.33
C GLU A 104 -7.96 10.62 2.44
N GLU A 105 -7.32 10.56 3.62
CA GLU A 105 -7.61 11.46 4.74
C GLU A 105 -7.16 12.90 4.47
N ALA A 106 -6.05 13.11 3.77
CA ALA A 106 -5.55 14.44 3.43
C ALA A 106 -6.42 15.22 2.42
N LEU A 107 -7.32 14.54 1.69
CA LEU A 107 -8.17 15.19 0.67
C LEU A 107 -9.32 16.00 1.26
N LEU A 108 -9.72 15.73 2.51
CA LEU A 108 -10.76 16.47 3.23
C LEU A 108 -10.12 17.22 4.40
N PRO A 109 -9.78 18.51 4.24
CA PRO A 109 -9.36 19.32 5.36
C PRO A 109 -10.56 19.56 6.28
N ASP A 110 -10.71 18.73 7.31
CA ASP A 110 -11.75 18.85 8.33
C ASP A 110 -11.78 20.25 8.97
N PHE A 111 -10.63 20.94 8.99
CA PHE A 111 -10.45 22.29 9.53
C PHE A 111 -10.47 23.41 8.49
N SER A 112 -10.85 23.14 7.23
CA SER A 112 -11.06 24.22 6.26
C SER A 112 -12.24 25.09 6.72
N PRO A 113 -12.08 26.44 6.73
CA PRO A 113 -13.17 27.35 7.12
C PRO A 113 -14.33 27.32 6.12
N GLY A 114 -14.08 26.89 4.88
CA GLY A 114 -15.10 26.72 3.84
C GLY A 114 -15.71 25.32 3.83
N PRO A 115 -16.96 25.17 3.35
CA PRO A 115 -17.56 23.86 3.10
C PRO A 115 -16.72 23.00 2.16
N VAL A 116 -16.43 21.77 2.58
CA VAL A 116 -15.78 20.76 1.74
C VAL A 116 -16.57 19.47 1.82
N LEU A 117 -16.89 18.90 0.66
CA LEU A 117 -17.58 17.62 0.57
C LEU A 117 -17.01 16.76 -0.56
N ARG A 118 -17.13 15.44 -0.38
CA ARG A 118 -16.71 14.40 -1.31
C ARG A 118 -17.93 13.65 -1.79
N PHE A 119 -18.02 13.41 -3.09
CA PHE A 119 -19.10 12.67 -3.71
C PHE A 119 -18.59 11.56 -4.64
N ASP A 120 -19.41 10.54 -4.86
CA ASP A 120 -19.11 9.41 -5.76
C ASP A 120 -19.44 9.72 -7.24
N THR A 121 -19.23 8.75 -8.14
CA THR A 121 -19.56 8.88 -9.58
C THR A 121 -21.04 9.14 -9.87
N HIS A 122 -21.93 8.89 -8.90
CA HIS A 122 -23.36 9.16 -9.00
C HIS A 122 -23.77 10.45 -8.30
N GLY A 123 -22.81 11.23 -7.81
CA GLY A 123 -23.06 12.48 -7.11
C GLY A 123 -23.50 12.29 -5.65
N ARG A 124 -23.49 11.07 -5.10
CA ARG A 124 -23.86 10.86 -3.69
C ARG A 124 -22.77 11.35 -2.78
N ILE A 125 -23.14 12.13 -1.78
CA ILE A 125 -22.20 12.65 -0.78
C ILE A 125 -21.74 11.48 0.10
N THR A 126 -20.42 11.28 0.14
CA THR A 126 -19.78 10.18 0.89
C THR A 126 -19.11 10.68 2.16
N ARG A 127 -18.57 11.90 2.15
CA ARG A 127 -17.94 12.55 3.31
C ARG A 127 -18.05 14.07 3.18
N PHE A 128 -18.04 14.77 4.31
CA PHE A 128 -18.06 16.23 4.36
C PHE A 128 -17.42 16.72 5.67
N ASN A 129 -16.92 17.95 5.67
CA ASN A 129 -16.41 18.59 6.89
C ASN A 129 -17.56 19.23 7.71
N SER A 130 -17.28 19.63 8.95
CA SER A 130 -18.28 20.28 9.80
C SER A 130 -18.80 21.58 9.20
N ALA A 131 -17.93 22.36 8.55
CA ALA A 131 -18.32 23.60 7.88
C ALA A 131 -19.38 23.38 6.79
N ALA A 132 -19.32 22.27 6.06
CA ALA A 132 -20.35 21.93 5.07
C ALA A 132 -21.70 21.64 5.71
N GLN A 133 -21.73 20.89 6.81
CA GLN A 133 -22.95 20.63 7.57
C GLN A 133 -23.52 21.90 8.21
N GLU A 134 -22.66 22.83 8.64
CA GLU A 134 -23.11 24.05 9.32
C GLU A 134 -23.56 25.16 8.36
N LEU A 135 -22.90 25.32 7.21
CA LEU A 135 -23.10 26.46 6.31
C LEU A 135 -24.06 26.17 5.15
N ILE A 136 -24.17 24.91 4.71
CA ILE A 136 -25.00 24.55 3.55
C ILE A 136 -26.47 24.34 3.96
N THR A 137 -26.73 23.50 4.97
CA THR A 137 -28.11 23.07 5.32
C THR A 137 -28.24 22.64 6.78
N ASP A 138 -29.43 22.80 7.37
CA ASP A 138 -29.72 22.30 8.73
C ASP A 138 -30.03 20.79 8.76
N GLU A 139 -30.27 20.20 7.59
CA GLU A 139 -30.55 18.77 7.43
C GLU A 139 -29.25 17.97 7.26
N PRO A 140 -29.21 16.70 7.68
CA PRO A 140 -28.03 15.86 7.47
C PRO A 140 -27.69 15.75 5.98
N LEU A 141 -26.41 15.95 5.65
CA LEU A 141 -25.90 15.79 4.28
C LEU A 141 -25.73 14.31 3.87
N ASP A 142 -25.80 13.38 4.83
CA ASP A 142 -25.68 11.95 4.58
C ASP A 142 -26.78 11.43 3.65
N GLY A 143 -26.37 10.81 2.55
CA GLY A 143 -27.28 10.20 1.56
C GLY A 143 -27.88 11.17 0.55
N LYS A 144 -27.62 12.48 0.68
CA LYS A 144 -27.99 13.49 -0.32
C LYS A 144 -27.06 13.43 -1.53
N THR A 145 -27.54 13.98 -2.63
CA THR A 145 -26.77 14.13 -3.86
C THR A 145 -26.22 15.56 -4.01
N VAL A 146 -25.09 15.71 -4.69
CA VAL A 146 -24.48 17.02 -4.95
C VAL A 146 -25.38 17.91 -5.81
N GLN A 147 -26.21 17.29 -6.66
CA GLN A 147 -27.23 17.96 -7.48
C GLN A 147 -28.31 18.62 -6.62
N GLU A 148 -28.65 18.06 -5.45
CA GLU A 148 -29.57 18.73 -4.51
C GLU A 148 -28.97 20.02 -3.93
N LEU A 149 -27.64 20.09 -3.83
CA LEU A 149 -26.93 21.28 -3.34
C LEU A 149 -26.66 22.29 -4.46
N LEU A 150 -26.50 21.79 -5.69
CA LEU A 150 -26.21 22.53 -6.91
C LEU A 150 -27.20 22.10 -8.00
N PRO A 151 -28.43 22.62 -8.01
CA PRO A 151 -29.49 22.16 -8.92
C PRO A 151 -29.18 22.38 -10.40
N ASP A 152 -28.23 23.25 -10.72
CA ASP A 152 -27.80 23.49 -12.09
C ASP A 152 -26.83 22.40 -12.61
N LEU A 153 -26.37 21.47 -11.78
CA LEU A 153 -25.52 20.36 -12.21
C LEU A 153 -26.35 19.23 -12.82
N SER A 154 -25.98 18.83 -14.03
CA SER A 154 -26.49 17.62 -14.65
C SER A 154 -25.71 16.37 -14.18
N ASP A 155 -26.29 15.18 -14.35
CA ASP A 155 -25.59 13.93 -14.08
C ASP A 155 -24.34 13.75 -14.96
N GLU A 156 -24.41 14.25 -16.20
CA GLU A 156 -23.28 14.26 -17.13
C GLU A 156 -22.15 15.17 -16.63
N ASP A 157 -22.49 16.33 -16.04
CA ASP A 157 -21.49 17.18 -15.39
C ASP A 157 -20.81 16.42 -14.25
N VAL A 158 -21.56 15.78 -13.36
CA VAL A 158 -20.98 15.01 -12.24
C VAL A 158 -20.03 13.92 -12.74
N GLU A 159 -20.45 13.14 -13.74
CA GLU A 159 -19.62 12.07 -14.31
C GLU A 159 -18.37 12.63 -15.00
N ASN A 160 -18.52 13.72 -15.75
CA ASN A 160 -17.40 14.42 -16.39
C ASN A 160 -16.46 15.06 -15.35
N CYS A 161 -16.96 15.54 -14.22
CA CYS A 161 -16.13 16.03 -13.12
C CYS A 161 -15.17 14.94 -12.67
N VAL A 162 -15.73 13.78 -12.31
CA VAL A 162 -14.97 12.65 -11.75
C VAL A 162 -13.96 12.10 -12.78
N ARG A 163 -14.30 12.12 -14.07
CA ARG A 163 -13.46 11.57 -15.15
C ARG A 163 -12.43 12.55 -15.71
N ALA A 164 -12.83 13.79 -16.02
CA ALA A 164 -12.01 14.81 -16.67
C ALA A 164 -11.28 15.73 -15.67
N GLY A 165 -11.72 15.76 -14.42
CA GLY A 165 -10.99 16.30 -13.29
C GLY A 165 -11.33 17.73 -12.89
N VAL A 166 -11.97 18.55 -13.74
CA VAL A 166 -12.31 19.95 -13.39
C VAL A 166 -13.60 20.39 -14.08
N ILE A 167 -14.49 21.03 -13.31
CA ILE A 167 -15.63 21.80 -13.81
C ILE A 167 -15.41 23.28 -13.50
N GLU A 168 -15.94 24.15 -14.35
CA GLU A 168 -15.96 25.59 -14.09
C GLU A 168 -16.61 25.92 -12.72
N PRO A 169 -16.05 26.89 -11.98
CA PRO A 169 -16.62 27.29 -10.70
C PRO A 169 -18.04 27.83 -10.88
N ARG A 170 -18.92 27.51 -9.91
CA ARG A 170 -20.31 27.99 -9.92
C ARG A 170 -20.61 28.83 -8.70
N GLU A 171 -21.29 29.95 -8.90
CA GLU A 171 -21.78 30.78 -7.80
C GLU A 171 -23.12 30.25 -7.32
N VAL A 172 -23.21 29.92 -6.03
CA VAL A 172 -24.46 29.49 -5.41
C VAL A 172 -24.69 30.24 -4.12
N LYS A 173 -25.96 30.58 -3.88
CA LYS A 173 -26.40 31.17 -2.62
C LYS A 173 -26.90 30.05 -1.71
N TRP A 174 -26.20 29.82 -0.62
CA TRP A 174 -26.67 28.98 0.47
C TRP A 174 -27.04 29.86 1.66
N ARG A 175 -28.28 29.71 2.14
CA ARG A 175 -28.86 30.57 3.19
C ARG A 175 -28.74 32.06 2.82
N ASN A 176 -27.93 32.82 3.54
CA ASN A 176 -27.71 34.25 3.31
C ASN A 176 -26.28 34.59 2.86
N GLN A 177 -25.49 33.59 2.49
CA GLN A 177 -24.11 33.75 2.03
C GLN A 177 -23.97 33.31 0.58
N TRP A 178 -23.07 33.97 -0.14
CA TRP A 178 -22.72 33.62 -1.50
C TRP A 178 -21.44 32.81 -1.49
N PHE A 179 -21.46 31.67 -2.16
CA PHE A 179 -20.30 30.79 -2.28
C PHE A 179 -19.93 30.60 -3.73
N ILE A 180 -18.62 30.57 -3.99
CA ILE A 180 -18.08 30.03 -5.24
C ILE A 180 -17.72 28.58 -4.97
N CYS A 181 -18.38 27.68 -5.70
CA CYS A 181 -18.19 26.23 -5.60
C CYS A 181 -17.24 25.77 -6.70
N HIS A 182 -16.11 25.20 -6.31
CA HIS A 182 -15.13 24.56 -7.17
C HIS A 182 -15.33 23.06 -7.11
N LEU A 183 -15.65 22.44 -8.25
CA LEU A 183 -15.77 20.99 -8.37
C LEU A 183 -14.53 20.43 -9.05
N ARG A 184 -13.90 19.46 -8.40
CA ARG A 184 -12.69 18.80 -8.88
C ARG A 184 -12.83 17.29 -8.76
N GLY A 185 -12.66 16.58 -9.86
CA GLY A 185 -12.55 15.13 -9.86
C GLY A 185 -11.16 14.64 -9.51
N VAL A 186 -11.11 13.49 -8.86
CA VAL A 186 -9.90 12.70 -8.64
C VAL A 186 -10.12 11.35 -9.33
N PRO A 187 -9.76 11.22 -10.62
CA PRO A 187 -10.04 10.02 -11.41
C PRO A 187 -9.44 8.76 -10.79
N GLU A 188 -8.26 8.87 -10.15
CA GLU A 188 -7.58 7.74 -9.51
C GLU A 188 -8.41 7.09 -8.39
N LEU A 189 -9.26 7.88 -7.74
CA LEU A 189 -10.12 7.44 -6.65
C LEU A 189 -11.59 7.33 -7.08
N SER A 190 -11.93 7.67 -8.33
CA SER A 190 -13.31 7.71 -8.84
C SER A 190 -14.25 8.53 -7.96
N VAL A 191 -13.76 9.67 -7.45
CA VAL A 191 -14.54 10.57 -6.58
C VAL A 191 -14.41 12.01 -7.02
N GLY A 192 -15.43 12.80 -6.71
CA GLY A 192 -15.43 14.25 -6.85
C GLY A 192 -15.29 14.94 -5.50
N LEU A 193 -14.68 16.11 -5.53
CA LEU A 193 -14.52 17.02 -4.40
C LEU A 193 -15.20 18.34 -4.76
N LEU A 194 -15.98 18.87 -3.83
CA LEU A 194 -16.53 20.21 -3.89
C LEU A 194 -15.90 21.03 -2.78
N TYR A 195 -15.30 22.16 -3.17
CA TYR A 195 -14.80 23.18 -2.27
C TYR A 195 -15.61 24.45 -2.47
N ALA A 196 -16.20 24.98 -1.40
CA ALA A 196 -16.89 26.25 -1.46
C ALA A 196 -16.11 27.32 -0.70
N SER A 197 -15.86 28.45 -1.37
CA SER A 197 -15.29 29.65 -0.75
C SER A 197 -16.36 30.71 -0.61
N ASP A 198 -16.50 31.29 0.59
CA ASP A 198 -17.39 32.41 0.83
C ASP A 198 -16.92 33.63 0.01
N ASN A 199 -17.81 34.16 -0.82
CA ASN A 199 -17.64 35.37 -1.61
C ASN A 199 -18.76 36.40 -1.34
N THR A 200 -19.38 36.34 -0.16
CA THR A 200 -20.50 37.21 0.22
C THR A 200 -20.13 38.68 0.12
N GLN A 201 -18.99 39.07 0.69
CA GLN A 201 -18.52 40.47 0.68
C GLN A 201 -18.29 40.98 -0.75
N GLY A 202 -17.71 40.14 -1.61
CA GLY A 202 -17.50 40.48 -3.02
C GLY A 202 -18.83 40.72 -3.74
N LYS A 203 -19.82 39.86 -3.48
CA LYS A 203 -21.14 39.96 -4.11
C LYS A 203 -21.95 41.17 -3.62
N GLU A 204 -21.89 41.48 -2.34
CA GLU A 204 -22.56 42.65 -1.78
C GLU A 204 -22.01 43.94 -2.39
N THR A 205 -20.68 44.05 -2.48
CA THR A 205 -20.01 45.20 -3.12
C THR A 205 -20.41 45.33 -4.60
N GLU A 206 -20.47 44.22 -5.33
CA GLU A 206 -20.91 44.20 -6.74
C GLU A 206 -22.37 44.70 -6.89
N ILE A 207 -23.26 44.23 -6.02
CA ILE A 207 -24.68 44.60 -6.05
C ILE A 207 -24.86 46.08 -5.72
N GLU A 208 -24.16 46.59 -4.70
CA GLU A 208 -24.20 48.01 -4.32
C GLU A 208 -23.69 48.90 -5.45
N LEU A 209 -22.56 48.54 -6.07
CA LEU A 209 -22.01 49.28 -7.22
C LEU A 209 -23.01 49.34 -8.37
N ARG A 210 -23.63 48.20 -8.73
CA ARG A 210 -24.67 48.16 -9.77
C ARG A 210 -25.88 49.03 -9.39
N HIS A 211 -26.24 49.09 -8.12
CA HIS A 211 -27.36 49.92 -7.68
C HIS A 211 -27.00 51.41 -7.79
N MET A 212 -25.79 51.81 -7.40
CA MET A 212 -25.30 53.18 -7.52
C MET A 212 -25.21 53.61 -8.99
N GLU A 213 -24.69 52.76 -9.87
CA GLU A 213 -24.60 53.04 -11.31
C GLU A 213 -25.98 53.29 -11.91
N ARG A 214 -26.97 52.43 -11.60
CA ARG A 214 -28.35 52.59 -12.08
C ARG A 214 -28.98 53.90 -11.58
N ARG A 215 -28.74 54.27 -10.32
CA ARG A 215 -29.24 55.53 -9.76
C ARG A 215 -28.60 56.73 -10.45
N ALA A 216 -27.28 56.71 -10.64
CA ALA A 216 -26.57 57.78 -11.32
C ALA A 216 -27.06 57.96 -12.76
N ARG A 217 -27.24 56.86 -13.50
CA ARG A 217 -27.76 56.89 -14.87
C ARG A 217 -29.18 57.46 -14.93
N ALA A 218 -30.07 57.02 -14.05
CA ALA A 218 -31.44 57.56 -13.98
C ALA A 218 -31.49 59.07 -13.66
N ILE A 219 -30.59 59.56 -12.78
CA ILE A 219 -30.48 61.00 -12.47
C ILE A 219 -30.00 61.78 -13.70
N LEU A 220 -28.98 61.26 -14.40
CA LEU A 220 -28.45 61.90 -15.61
C LEU A 220 -29.49 61.96 -16.74
N ASP A 221 -30.20 60.86 -16.97
CA ASP A 221 -31.26 60.79 -17.99
C ASP A 221 -32.39 61.77 -17.66
N GLY A 222 -32.81 61.88 -16.38
CA GLY A 222 -33.81 62.86 -15.96
C GLY A 222 -33.34 64.32 -16.02
N ALA A 223 -32.03 64.58 -15.85
CA ALA A 223 -31.46 65.92 -15.99
C ALA A 223 -31.39 66.37 -17.46
N ALA A 224 -31.14 65.46 -18.40
CA ALA A 224 -31.08 65.77 -19.83
C ALA A 224 -32.41 66.33 -20.37
N ASP A 225 -33.55 65.83 -19.85
CA ASP A 225 -34.89 66.33 -20.22
C ASP A 225 -35.20 67.75 -19.69
N SER A 226 -34.41 68.28 -18.76
CA SER A 226 -34.61 69.62 -18.17
C SER A 226 -33.58 70.67 -18.60
N ILE A 227 -32.55 70.29 -19.37
CA ILE A 227 -31.57 71.23 -19.93
C ILE A 227 -32.05 71.69 -21.32
N ILE A 228 -32.84 72.75 -21.35
CA ILE A 228 -33.05 73.53 -22.57
C ILE A 228 -31.80 74.41 -22.76
N ILE A 229 -30.98 74.09 -23.75
CA ILE A 229 -29.94 75.01 -24.22
C ILE A 229 -30.67 76.15 -24.95
N VAL A 230 -30.81 77.29 -24.28
CA VAL A 230 -31.23 78.54 -24.95
C VAL A 230 -30.01 79.04 -25.72
N VAL A 231 -30.03 78.86 -27.04
CA VAL A 231 -29.06 79.44 -27.98
C VAL A 231 -29.53 80.84 -28.38
#